data_AF-A0A9E2TQ32-F1
#
_entry.id   AF-A0A9E2TQ32-F1
#
_cell.length_a   1.000
_cell.length_b   1.000
_cell.length_c   1.000
_cell.angle_alpha   90.00
_cell.angle_beta   90.00
_cell.angle_gamma   90.00
#
_symmetry.space_group_name_H-M   'P 1'
#
loop_
_entity.id
_entity.type
_entity.pdbx_description
1 polymer ?
#
loop_
_entity_poly.entity_id
_entity_poly.type
_entity_poly.pdbx_seq_one_letter_code
_entity_poly.pdbx_strand_id
1 'polypeptide(L)'
;REDRMDVDTVFNLVQRAQLRQKQLDREKQKKDQEALLERNRKIAEGAELVTIPDNAVALIVGEFKENKSDMMTDYFAHTTSKIIYLAYSTHQKDLFSEMRKAALRAGETKDLAEGPKDWEHREKYSMGSGYYLGEHHHSGWEVRKVRFDPTNKDQCNQLFIAAVEGRYFCETGLDQPTQLPETPNDILIYHELKHTKKGHDLFVYALTEQVDRDEFLRLKSIAKTSNGYYSNFRGRGAVPGFHFLKKEDADRFIQSIK
;
A
#
# COMPACT_ATOMS: atom_id res chain seq x y z
N ARG A 1 6.25 -71.66 -21.01
CA ARG A 1 5.63 -71.22 -22.28
C ARG A 1 5.48 -69.72 -22.15
N GLU A 2 6.28 -68.95 -22.88
CA GLU A 2 6.26 -67.49 -22.83
C GLU A 2 4.94 -66.98 -23.41
N ASP A 3 4.17 -66.25 -22.60
CA ASP A 3 3.08 -65.39 -23.08
C ASP A 3 3.69 -64.25 -23.91
N ARG A 4 4.00 -64.54 -25.18
CA ARG A 4 4.36 -63.49 -26.14
C ARG A 4 3.05 -62.92 -26.67
N MET A 5 2.76 -61.67 -26.27
CA MET A 5 1.62 -60.93 -26.81
C MET A 5 1.67 -60.90 -28.34
N ASP A 6 0.52 -61.11 -28.94
CA ASP A 6 0.33 -61.08 -30.39
C ASP A 6 0.71 -59.70 -30.99
N VAL A 7 1.33 -59.71 -32.17
CA VAL A 7 1.93 -58.53 -32.80
C VAL A 7 0.86 -57.47 -33.13
N ASP A 8 -0.32 -57.90 -33.56
CA ASP A 8 -1.44 -57.01 -33.82
C ASP A 8 -1.98 -56.39 -32.53
N THR A 9 -1.95 -57.16 -31.43
CA THR A 9 -2.32 -56.66 -30.10
C THR A 9 -1.36 -55.58 -29.62
N VAL A 10 -0.04 -55.77 -29.79
CA VAL A 10 0.98 -54.77 -29.46
C VAL A 10 0.85 -53.53 -30.35
N PHE A 11 0.63 -53.69 -31.65
CA PHE A 11 0.45 -52.58 -32.59
C PHE A 11 -0.78 -51.72 -32.23
N ASN A 12 -1.92 -52.37 -31.95
CA ASN A 12 -3.14 -51.67 -31.52
C ASN A 12 -2.95 -50.94 -30.19
N LEU A 13 -2.21 -51.52 -29.25
CA LEU A 13 -1.90 -50.89 -27.96
C LEU A 13 -1.07 -49.61 -28.14
N VAL A 14 -0.04 -49.66 -29.00
CA VAL A 14 0.81 -48.50 -29.32
C VAL A 14 -0.01 -47.40 -30.01
N GLN A 15 -0.87 -47.74 -30.97
CA GLN A 15 -1.75 -46.78 -31.64
C GLN A 15 -2.72 -46.09 -30.66
N ARG A 16 -3.34 -46.86 -29.75
CA ARG A 16 -4.22 -46.32 -28.70
C ARG A 16 -3.46 -45.41 -27.73
N ALA A 17 -2.24 -45.78 -27.34
CA ALA A 17 -1.39 -44.96 -26.50
C ALA A 17 -1.03 -43.62 -27.17
N GLN A 18 -0.66 -43.64 -28.46
CA GLN A 18 -0.38 -42.43 -29.23
C GLN A 18 -1.60 -41.51 -29.39
N LEU A 19 -2.78 -42.07 -29.65
CA LEU A 19 -4.03 -41.31 -29.75
C LEU A 19 -4.40 -40.66 -28.40
N ARG A 20 -4.29 -41.41 -27.30
CA ARG A 20 -4.55 -40.89 -25.95
C ARG A 20 -3.57 -39.77 -25.60
N GLN A 21 -2.29 -39.92 -25.89
CA GLN A 21 -1.30 -38.87 -25.65
C GLN A 21 -1.64 -37.59 -26.45
N LYS A 22 -1.99 -37.74 -27.73
CA LYS A 22 -2.39 -36.61 -28.59
C LYS A 22 -3.68 -35.93 -28.11
N GLN A 23 -4.62 -36.68 -27.55
CA GLN A 23 -5.83 -36.12 -26.93
C GLN A 23 -5.49 -35.33 -25.66
N LEU A 24 -4.67 -35.90 -24.77
CA LEU A 24 -4.21 -35.22 -23.55
C LEU A 24 -3.43 -33.94 -23.87
N ASP A 25 -2.56 -33.96 -24.88
CA ASP A 25 -1.80 -32.79 -25.30
C ASP A 25 -2.71 -31.70 -25.89
N ARG A 26 -3.72 -32.07 -26.67
CA ARG A 26 -4.73 -31.14 -27.20
C ARG A 26 -5.59 -30.53 -26.11
N GLU A 27 -6.03 -31.34 -25.15
CA GLU A 27 -6.79 -30.87 -24.00
C GLU A 27 -5.96 -29.92 -23.14
N LYS A 28 -4.68 -30.24 -22.92
CA LYS A 28 -3.73 -29.37 -22.23
C LYS A 28 -3.54 -28.05 -22.98
N GLN A 29 -3.29 -28.09 -24.28
CA GLN A 29 -3.17 -26.89 -25.11
C GLN A 29 -4.44 -26.02 -25.07
N LYS A 30 -5.63 -26.64 -25.13
CA LYS A 30 -6.90 -25.92 -25.04
C LYS A 30 -7.07 -25.26 -23.67
N LYS A 31 -6.79 -25.98 -22.59
CA LYS A 31 -6.82 -25.43 -21.22
C LYS A 31 -5.82 -24.29 -21.04
N ASP A 32 -4.61 -24.44 -21.55
CA ASP A 32 -3.56 -23.41 -21.49
C ASP A 32 -3.98 -22.16 -22.28
N GLN A 33 -4.59 -22.34 -23.46
CA GLN A 33 -5.12 -21.25 -24.28
C GLN A 33 -6.28 -20.52 -23.60
N GLU A 34 -7.23 -21.25 -23.00
CA GLU A 34 -8.34 -20.68 -22.23
C GLU A 34 -7.82 -19.90 -21.01
N ALA A 35 -6.85 -20.45 -20.27
CA ALA A 35 -6.22 -19.79 -19.13
C ALA A 35 -5.49 -18.50 -19.53
N LEU A 36 -4.83 -18.49 -20.70
CA LEU A 36 -4.17 -17.30 -21.23
C LEU A 36 -5.17 -16.20 -21.61
N LEU A 37 -6.29 -16.57 -22.25
CA LEU A 37 -7.35 -15.63 -22.61
C LEU A 37 -7.97 -14.99 -21.35
N GLU A 38 -8.26 -15.82 -20.35
CA GLU A 38 -8.78 -15.35 -19.06
C GLU A 38 -7.81 -14.40 -18.37
N ARG A 39 -6.52 -14.76 -18.32
CA ARG A 39 -5.47 -13.91 -17.76
C ARG A 39 -5.39 -12.56 -18.48
N ASN A 40 -5.41 -12.56 -19.81
CA ASN A 40 -5.33 -11.34 -20.61
C ASN A 40 -6.57 -10.46 -20.42
N ARG A 41 -7.75 -11.05 -20.26
CA ARG A 41 -8.98 -10.31 -19.92
C ARG A 41 -8.82 -9.58 -18.59
N LYS A 42 -8.39 -10.27 -17.54
CA LYS A 42 -8.15 -9.68 -16.21
C LYS A 42 -7.09 -8.58 -16.24
N ILE A 43 -6.04 -8.74 -17.04
CA ILE A 43 -5.00 -7.71 -17.22
C ILE A 43 -5.59 -6.46 -17.85
N ALA A 44 -6.38 -6.59 -18.91
CA ALA A 44 -7.00 -5.46 -19.60
C ALA A 44 -7.97 -4.70 -18.68
N GLU A 45 -8.84 -5.42 -17.97
CA GLU A 45 -9.78 -4.84 -17.01
C GLU A 45 -9.04 -4.16 -15.83
N GLY A 46 -8.05 -4.84 -15.25
CA GLY A 46 -7.29 -4.30 -14.12
C GLY A 46 -6.41 -3.11 -14.47
N ALA A 47 -5.96 -2.98 -15.72
CA ALA A 47 -5.18 -1.84 -16.19
C ALA A 47 -5.99 -0.52 -16.15
N GLU A 48 -7.32 -0.59 -16.26
CA GLU A 48 -8.20 0.58 -16.14
C GLU A 48 -8.45 0.96 -14.67
N LEU A 49 -8.38 -0.01 -13.75
CA LEU A 49 -8.65 0.20 -12.31
C LEU A 49 -7.43 0.72 -11.53
N VAL A 50 -6.22 0.37 -11.97
CA VAL A 50 -4.99 0.63 -11.23
C VAL A 50 -4.32 1.91 -11.72
N THR A 51 -4.21 2.90 -10.83
CA THR A 51 -3.38 4.09 -11.04
C THR A 51 -2.04 3.95 -10.32
N ILE A 52 -0.94 3.94 -11.08
CA ILE A 52 0.42 3.81 -10.56
C ILE A 52 1.05 5.21 -10.45
N PRO A 53 1.56 5.61 -9.27
CA PRO A 53 2.23 6.90 -9.13
C PRO A 53 3.66 6.87 -9.71
N ASP A 54 4.07 7.96 -10.36
CA ASP A 54 5.37 8.07 -11.07
C ASP A 54 6.59 7.87 -10.17
N ASN A 55 6.47 8.16 -8.88
CA ASN A 55 7.54 8.05 -7.90
C ASN A 55 7.49 6.73 -7.10
N ALA A 56 6.71 5.74 -7.55
CA ALA A 56 6.68 4.42 -6.93
C ALA A 56 8.01 3.68 -7.12
N VAL A 57 8.66 3.33 -6.02
CA VAL A 57 9.92 2.54 -6.00
C VAL A 57 9.72 1.17 -5.34
N ALA A 58 8.68 1.02 -4.52
CA ALA A 58 8.34 -0.23 -3.87
C ALA A 58 6.83 -0.36 -3.66
N LEU A 59 6.38 -1.58 -3.39
CA LEU A 59 5.04 -1.95 -2.98
C LEU A 59 5.09 -2.49 -1.56
N ILE A 60 4.09 -2.14 -0.76
CA ILE A 60 3.82 -2.79 0.52
C ILE A 60 2.74 -3.83 0.27
N VAL A 61 3.07 -5.07 0.59
CA VAL A 61 2.27 -6.26 0.27
C VAL A 61 1.99 -7.01 1.57
N GLY A 62 0.74 -7.42 1.75
CA GLY A 62 0.33 -8.38 2.78
C GLY A 62 0.31 -9.78 2.19
N GLU A 63 0.99 -10.72 2.85
CA GLU A 63 1.03 -12.13 2.48
C GLU A 63 0.49 -12.98 3.61
N PHE A 64 -0.48 -13.84 3.30
CA PHE A 64 -1.00 -14.80 4.24
C PHE A 64 -0.27 -16.13 4.09
N LYS A 65 0.42 -16.56 5.14
CA LYS A 65 1.08 -17.86 5.22
C LYS A 65 0.20 -18.86 5.96
N GLU A 66 -0.10 -19.96 5.28
CA GLU A 66 -0.70 -21.13 5.93
C GLU A 66 0.37 -22.16 6.25
N ASN A 67 0.37 -22.63 7.50
CA ASN A 67 1.20 -23.76 7.89
C ASN A 67 0.52 -25.06 7.44
N LYS A 68 1.09 -25.72 6.42
CA LYS A 68 0.61 -27.02 5.90
C LYS A 68 1.49 -28.18 6.37
N SER A 69 2.12 -28.07 7.55
CA SER A 69 2.95 -29.14 8.10
C SER A 69 2.04 -30.30 8.56
N ASP A 70 2.11 -31.42 7.83
CA ASP A 70 1.48 -32.69 8.22
C ASP A 70 2.48 -33.47 9.10
N MET A 71 2.03 -33.98 10.25
CA MET A 71 2.87 -34.62 11.28
C MET A 71 3.52 -35.94 10.83
N MET A 72 3.20 -36.43 9.63
CA MET A 72 3.71 -37.68 9.07
C MET A 72 4.70 -37.53 7.91
N THR A 73 5.05 -36.31 7.48
CA THR A 73 6.05 -36.06 6.42
C THR A 73 7.02 -34.95 6.81
N ASP A 74 8.31 -35.15 6.55
CA ASP A 74 9.42 -34.21 6.82
C ASP A 74 9.44 -32.99 5.88
N TYR A 75 8.31 -32.69 5.24
CA TYR A 75 8.18 -31.66 4.22
C TYR A 75 7.71 -30.34 4.83
N PHE A 76 8.67 -29.47 5.19
CA PHE A 76 8.41 -28.10 5.64
C PHE A 76 8.16 -27.18 4.43
N ALA A 77 6.91 -27.08 3.97
CA ALA A 77 6.52 -26.10 2.96
C ALA A 77 5.42 -25.18 3.48
N HIS A 78 5.76 -23.91 3.72
CA HIS A 78 4.77 -22.84 3.83
C HIS A 78 4.32 -22.47 2.41
N THR A 79 3.01 -22.46 2.16
CA THR A 79 2.47 -21.92 0.91
C THR A 79 1.87 -20.56 1.21
N THR A 80 2.29 -19.53 0.47
CA THR A 80 1.61 -18.22 0.51
C THR A 80 0.26 -18.38 -0.16
N SER A 81 -0.81 -18.45 0.62
CA SER A 81 -2.16 -18.76 0.13
C SER A 81 -2.88 -17.53 -0.41
N LYS A 82 -2.56 -16.33 0.10
CA LYS A 82 -3.17 -15.07 -0.33
C LYS A 82 -2.16 -13.93 -0.33
N ILE A 83 -2.24 -13.08 -1.36
CA ILE A 83 -1.41 -11.87 -1.50
C ILE A 83 -2.35 -10.68 -1.71
N ILE A 84 -2.18 -9.62 -0.92
CA ILE A 84 -2.90 -8.35 -1.06
C ILE A 84 -1.91 -7.20 -1.22
N TYR A 85 -2.22 -6.24 -2.09
CA TYR A 85 -1.38 -5.08 -2.34
C TYR A 85 -1.94 -3.89 -1.56
N LEU A 86 -1.16 -3.33 -0.65
CA LEU A 86 -1.65 -2.36 0.33
C LEU A 86 -1.30 -0.92 -0.06
N ALA A 87 -0.07 -0.64 -0.46
CA ALA A 87 0.34 0.73 -0.79
C ALA A 87 1.57 0.79 -1.71
N TYR A 88 1.71 1.90 -2.43
CA TYR A 88 2.99 2.29 -3.04
C TYR A 88 3.91 2.98 -2.03
N SER A 89 5.21 2.78 -2.22
CA SER A 89 6.28 3.35 -1.42
C SER A 89 7.23 4.15 -2.33
N THR A 90 7.56 5.36 -1.91
CA THR A 90 8.59 6.20 -2.56
C THR A 90 10.00 5.91 -2.05
N HIS A 91 10.13 5.10 -1.00
CA HIS A 91 11.40 4.81 -0.35
C HIS A 91 11.89 3.38 -0.60
N GLN A 92 13.19 3.23 -0.82
CA GLN A 92 13.84 1.92 -0.92
C GLN A 92 14.12 1.27 0.45
N LYS A 93 14.10 2.05 1.53
CA LYS A 93 14.35 1.55 2.88
C LYS A 93 13.09 0.87 3.42
N ASP A 94 13.30 -0.18 4.19
CA ASP A 94 12.21 -0.87 4.88
C ASP A 94 11.88 -0.15 6.18
N LEU A 95 10.70 0.48 6.23
CA LEU A 95 10.22 1.28 7.35
C LEU A 95 8.95 0.64 7.93
N PHE A 96 8.98 0.27 9.21
CA PHE A 96 7.80 -0.31 9.87
C PHE A 96 6.66 0.67 10.05
N SER A 97 6.96 1.95 10.24
CA SER A 97 5.94 3.00 10.28
C SER A 97 5.11 3.03 8.99
N GLU A 98 5.77 2.81 7.84
CA GLU A 98 5.12 2.76 6.53
C GLU A 98 4.30 1.47 6.37
N MET A 99 4.86 0.32 6.76
CA MET A 99 4.17 -0.96 6.71
C MET A 99 2.93 -0.99 7.63
N ARG A 100 3.03 -0.46 8.85
CA ARG A 100 1.90 -0.30 9.78
C ARG A 100 0.82 0.61 9.21
N LYS A 101 1.20 1.75 8.62
CA LYS A 101 0.24 2.65 7.96
C LYS A 101 -0.47 1.99 6.77
N ALA A 102 0.25 1.19 5.99
CA ALA A 102 -0.32 0.46 4.87
C ALA A 102 -1.22 -0.70 5.32
N ALA A 103 -0.89 -1.38 6.42
CA ALA A 103 -1.68 -2.46 6.99
C ALA A 103 -3.11 -2.03 7.41
N LEU A 104 -3.31 -0.76 7.76
CA LEU A 104 -4.64 -0.21 8.06
C LEU A 104 -5.63 -0.25 6.87
N ARG A 105 -5.12 -0.36 5.64
CA ARG A 105 -5.93 -0.26 4.40
C ARG A 105 -6.76 -1.49 4.12
N ALA A 106 -6.33 -2.67 4.56
CA ALA A 106 -7.08 -3.90 4.41
C ALA A 106 -7.57 -4.39 5.76
N GLY A 107 -8.86 -4.75 5.85
CA GLY A 107 -9.46 -5.27 7.09
C GLY A 107 -8.69 -6.45 7.70
N GLU A 108 -8.12 -7.30 6.84
CA GLU A 108 -7.40 -8.52 7.22
C GLU A 108 -6.05 -8.27 7.90
N THR A 109 -5.43 -7.10 7.70
CA THR A 109 -4.10 -6.76 8.24
C THR A 109 -4.13 -5.63 9.27
N LYS A 110 -5.31 -5.14 9.66
CA LYS A 110 -5.45 -4.03 10.62
C LYS A 110 -4.78 -4.30 11.96
N ASP A 111 -4.88 -5.52 12.47
CA ASP A 111 -4.31 -5.91 13.76
C ASP A 111 -2.80 -5.70 13.79
N LEU A 112 -2.12 -5.94 12.66
CA LEU A 112 -0.67 -5.76 12.53
C LEU A 112 -0.26 -4.29 12.65
N ALA A 113 -1.14 -3.34 12.31
CA ALA A 113 -0.83 -1.92 12.42
C ALA A 113 -0.68 -1.48 13.89
N GLU A 114 -1.57 -1.98 14.75
CA GLU A 114 -1.68 -1.62 16.18
C GLU A 114 -0.92 -2.58 17.10
N GLY A 115 -0.41 -3.68 16.56
CA GLY A 115 0.31 -4.69 17.32
C GLY A 115 1.59 -4.18 18.01
N PRO A 116 2.12 -4.92 19.00
CA PRO A 116 3.32 -4.57 19.73
C PRO A 116 4.55 -4.42 18.82
N LYS A 117 5.58 -3.77 19.35
CA LYS A 117 6.86 -3.58 18.63
C LYS A 117 7.55 -4.90 18.30
N ASP A 118 7.31 -5.95 19.08
CA ASP A 118 7.91 -7.27 18.89
C ASP A 118 7.45 -7.98 17.61
N TRP A 119 6.38 -7.49 16.97
CA TRP A 119 5.94 -7.95 15.65
C TRP A 119 6.76 -7.36 14.50
N GLU A 120 7.73 -6.49 14.80
CA GLU A 120 8.65 -5.90 13.82
C GLU A 120 9.90 -6.76 13.65
N HIS A 121 9.88 -7.67 12.69
CA HIS A 121 10.96 -8.63 12.46
C HIS A 121 12.07 -8.03 11.59
N ARG A 122 13.29 -8.00 12.13
CA ARG A 122 14.47 -7.31 11.54
C ARG A 122 15.57 -8.30 11.16
N GLU A 123 15.21 -9.36 10.45
CA GLU A 123 16.06 -10.53 10.20
C GLU A 123 16.75 -10.48 8.83
N LYS A 124 17.55 -9.44 8.57
CA LYS A 124 18.29 -9.27 7.30
C LYS A 124 19.63 -10.01 7.24
N TYR A 125 19.68 -11.24 7.75
CA TYR A 125 20.87 -12.11 7.65
C TYR A 125 20.57 -13.32 6.76
N SER A 126 21.61 -14.04 6.31
CA SER A 126 21.52 -15.08 5.25
C SER A 126 20.56 -16.24 5.54
N MET A 127 20.15 -16.42 6.80
CA MET A 127 19.20 -17.45 7.26
C MET A 127 17.96 -16.84 7.94
N GLY A 128 17.79 -15.52 7.86
CA GLY A 128 16.68 -14.79 8.48
C GLY A 128 15.49 -14.69 7.52
N SER A 129 14.30 -14.45 8.07
CA SER A 129 13.06 -14.35 7.29
C SER A 129 12.88 -12.98 6.62
N GLY A 130 13.89 -12.10 6.70
CA GLY A 130 13.90 -10.78 6.09
C GLY A 130 13.33 -9.70 7.00
N TYR A 131 12.69 -8.69 6.40
CA TYR A 131 12.20 -7.52 7.10
C TYR A 131 10.69 -7.37 6.88
N TYR A 132 9.90 -7.72 7.88
CA TYR A 132 8.45 -7.86 7.77
C TYR A 132 7.75 -7.62 9.10
N LEU A 133 6.49 -7.23 9.02
CA LEU A 133 5.59 -7.01 10.15
C LEU A 133 4.63 -8.19 10.26
N GLY A 134 4.65 -8.93 11.36
CA GLY A 134 3.83 -10.12 11.53
C GLY A 134 3.79 -10.59 12.97
N GLU A 135 2.67 -11.17 13.40
CA GLU A 135 2.51 -11.69 14.77
C GLU A 135 3.37 -12.94 15.01
N HIS A 136 3.48 -13.81 14.01
CA HIS A 136 4.21 -15.07 14.08
C HIS A 136 5.17 -15.23 12.89
N HIS A 137 6.26 -15.99 13.08
CA HIS A 137 7.29 -16.20 12.04
C HIS A 137 6.86 -17.11 10.87
N HIS A 138 5.82 -17.93 11.06
CA HIS A 138 5.53 -19.08 10.18
C HIS A 138 4.06 -19.22 9.77
N SER A 139 3.20 -18.32 10.24
CA SER A 139 1.76 -18.44 10.04
C SER A 139 1.07 -17.09 10.18
N GLY A 140 -0.03 -16.92 9.46
CA GLY A 140 -0.83 -15.72 9.53
C GLY A 140 -0.39 -14.66 8.52
N TRP A 141 -0.83 -13.43 8.76
CA TRP A 141 -0.50 -12.30 7.90
C TRP A 141 0.87 -11.74 8.20
N GLU A 142 1.62 -11.50 7.13
CA GLU A 142 2.88 -10.77 7.16
C GLU A 142 2.82 -9.61 6.16
N VAL A 143 3.15 -8.41 6.61
CA VAL A 143 3.28 -7.24 5.75
C VAL A 143 4.75 -6.98 5.50
N ARG A 144 5.13 -6.95 4.21
CA ARG A 144 6.51 -6.71 3.79
C ARG A 144 6.59 -5.70 2.67
N LYS A 145 7.77 -5.11 2.50
CA LYS A 145 8.08 -4.23 1.38
C LYS A 145 8.77 -5.02 0.27
N VAL A 146 8.27 -4.86 -0.95
CA VAL A 146 8.79 -5.50 -2.17
C VAL A 146 9.19 -4.41 -3.15
N ARG A 147 10.34 -4.56 -3.81
CA ARG A 147 10.76 -3.60 -4.85
C ARG A 147 9.79 -3.63 -6.02
N PHE A 148 9.49 -2.45 -6.54
CA PHE A 148 8.54 -2.28 -7.64
C PHE A 148 9.19 -1.45 -8.74
N ASP A 149 9.06 -1.94 -9.97
CA ASP A 149 9.51 -1.28 -11.18
C ASP A 149 8.31 -1.15 -12.14
N PRO A 150 7.79 0.05 -12.38
CA PRO A 150 6.63 0.25 -13.27
C PRO A 150 6.92 -0.11 -14.73
N THR A 151 8.19 -0.22 -15.14
CA THR A 151 8.56 -0.70 -16.48
C THR A 151 8.45 -2.22 -16.61
N ASN A 152 8.42 -2.94 -15.49
CA ASN A 152 8.30 -4.38 -15.46
C ASN A 152 6.84 -4.82 -15.65
N LYS A 153 6.54 -5.27 -16.88
CA LYS A 153 5.20 -5.72 -17.28
C LYS A 153 4.64 -6.83 -16.39
N ASP A 154 5.46 -7.76 -15.90
CA ASP A 154 4.96 -8.85 -15.09
C ASP A 154 4.48 -8.38 -13.71
N GLN A 155 5.18 -7.42 -13.10
CA GLN A 155 4.75 -6.80 -11.84
C GLN A 155 3.46 -6.00 -12.01
N CYS A 156 3.35 -5.22 -13.09
CA CYS A 156 2.14 -4.48 -13.43
C CYS A 156 0.97 -5.43 -13.70
N ASN A 157 1.18 -6.50 -14.48
CA ASN A 157 0.15 -7.50 -14.77
C ASN A 157 -0.37 -8.19 -13.49
N GLN A 158 0.50 -8.47 -12.52
CA GLN A 158 0.10 -9.04 -11.23
C GLN A 158 -0.78 -8.07 -10.43
N LEU A 159 -0.46 -6.78 -10.43
CA LEU A 159 -1.29 -5.75 -9.79
C LEU A 159 -2.67 -5.65 -10.46
N PHE A 160 -2.71 -5.63 -11.79
CA PHE A 160 -3.96 -5.55 -12.55
C PHE A 160 -4.88 -6.74 -12.25
N ILE A 161 -4.33 -7.97 -12.29
CA ILE A 161 -5.07 -9.17 -11.91
C ILE A 161 -5.56 -9.10 -10.47
N ALA A 162 -4.70 -8.62 -9.55
CA ALA A 162 -5.07 -8.45 -8.14
C ALA A 162 -6.18 -7.41 -7.94
N ALA A 163 -6.24 -6.36 -8.75
CA ALA A 163 -7.31 -5.38 -8.70
C ALA A 163 -8.67 -5.98 -9.08
N VAL A 164 -8.72 -6.72 -10.19
CA VAL A 164 -9.95 -7.43 -10.61
C VAL A 164 -10.40 -8.46 -9.56
N GLU A 165 -9.44 -9.11 -8.89
CA GLU A 165 -9.73 -10.10 -7.85
C GLU A 165 -10.05 -9.49 -6.47
N GLY A 166 -10.11 -8.16 -6.34
CA GLY A 166 -10.41 -7.49 -5.06
C GLY A 166 -9.29 -7.60 -4.02
N ARG A 167 -8.05 -7.81 -4.47
CA ARG A 167 -6.83 -7.92 -3.65
C ARG A 167 -5.92 -6.69 -3.73
N TYR A 168 -6.39 -5.61 -4.35
CA TYR A 168 -5.67 -4.36 -4.50
C TYR A 168 -6.32 -3.27 -3.63
N PHE A 169 -5.54 -2.71 -2.71
CA PHE A 169 -5.94 -1.67 -1.76
C PHE A 169 -4.99 -0.46 -1.85
N CYS A 170 -4.16 -0.39 -2.90
CA CYS A 170 -3.22 0.71 -3.07
C CYS A 170 -3.90 2.02 -3.46
N GLU A 171 -5.23 2.05 -3.61
CA GLU A 171 -6.00 3.24 -3.93
C GLU A 171 -5.47 4.47 -3.18
N THR A 172 -5.12 5.47 -3.97
CA THR A 172 -4.71 6.79 -3.53
C THR A 172 -5.96 7.48 -2.99
N GLY A 173 -6.33 7.14 -1.75
CA GLY A 173 -7.65 7.45 -1.21
C GLY A 173 -7.77 7.31 0.30
N LEU A 174 -6.81 7.87 1.06
CA LEU A 174 -7.20 8.64 2.25
C LEU A 174 -7.43 10.12 1.91
N ASP A 175 -7.58 10.43 0.62
CA ASP A 175 -8.41 11.55 0.19
C ASP A 175 -9.74 10.95 -0.25
N GLN A 176 -10.65 10.76 0.70
CA GLN A 176 -12.02 11.08 0.34
C GLN A 176 -11.97 12.56 -0.06
N PRO A 177 -12.46 12.98 -1.24
CA PRO A 177 -13.11 14.26 -1.31
C PRO A 177 -14.35 14.10 -0.44
N THR A 178 -14.18 14.29 0.88
CA THR A 178 -15.27 14.72 1.73
C THR A 178 -15.77 15.99 1.05
N GLN A 179 -16.88 15.88 0.33
CA GLN A 179 -17.58 17.04 -0.19
C GLN A 179 -18.04 17.85 1.02
N LEU A 180 -17.19 18.82 1.39
CA LEU A 180 -17.38 20.08 2.13
C LEU A 180 -18.21 20.05 3.45
N PRO A 181 -17.81 20.84 4.45
CA PRO A 181 -18.08 22.28 4.41
C PRO A 181 -16.79 23.05 4.18
N GLU A 182 -16.70 23.91 3.17
CA GLU A 182 -17.23 25.28 3.09
C GLU A 182 -16.41 26.24 3.97
N THR A 183 -15.42 26.85 3.32
CA THR A 183 -14.50 27.91 3.76
C THR A 183 -13.17 27.46 4.39
N PRO A 184 -12.03 28.08 4.00
CA PRO A 184 -10.71 27.85 4.62
C PRO A 184 -10.60 28.20 6.12
N ASN A 185 -11.71 28.62 6.74
CA ASN A 185 -11.74 29.03 8.14
C ASN A 185 -11.77 27.84 9.10
N ASP A 186 -12.32 26.69 8.70
CA ASP A 186 -12.52 25.54 9.60
C ASP A 186 -11.23 24.76 9.91
N ILE A 187 -10.16 24.97 9.11
CA ILE A 187 -8.84 24.31 9.31
C ILE A 187 -7.91 25.17 10.19
N LEU A 188 -8.32 26.41 10.51
CA LEU A 188 -7.52 27.37 11.26
C LEU A 188 -8.13 27.63 12.65
N ILE A 189 -7.52 27.08 13.69
CA ILE A 189 -7.91 27.40 15.07
C ILE A 189 -7.23 28.69 15.51
N TYR A 190 -8.03 29.64 15.99
CA TYR A 190 -7.56 30.88 16.57
C TYR A 190 -7.10 30.71 18.02
N HIS A 191 -5.92 31.22 18.33
CA HIS A 191 -5.35 31.29 19.67
C HIS A 191 -4.88 32.71 19.97
N GLU A 192 -5.32 33.25 21.11
CA GLU A 192 -4.74 34.47 21.69
C GLU A 192 -3.66 34.05 22.69
N LEU A 193 -2.42 34.40 22.39
CA LEU A 193 -1.25 34.06 23.20
C LEU A 193 -0.55 35.35 23.62
N LYS A 194 0.18 35.30 24.73
CA LYS A 194 1.14 36.35 25.09
C LYS A 194 2.54 35.88 24.76
N HIS A 195 3.30 36.72 24.08
CA HIS A 195 4.69 36.41 23.75
C HIS A 195 5.50 36.28 25.04
N THR A 196 5.89 35.05 25.40
CA THR A 196 6.57 34.73 26.67
C THR A 196 7.84 35.55 26.95
N LYS A 197 8.60 35.92 25.92
CA LYS A 197 9.81 36.77 26.04
C LYS A 197 9.56 38.28 25.98
N LYS A 198 8.58 38.75 25.21
CA LYS A 198 8.41 40.18 24.86
C LYS A 198 7.12 40.81 25.41
N GLY A 199 6.27 40.03 26.06
CA GLY A 199 5.09 40.49 26.79
C GLY A 199 3.93 41.04 25.97
N HIS A 200 4.06 41.15 24.65
CA HIS A 200 2.98 41.62 23.77
C HIS A 200 2.02 40.50 23.38
N ASP A 201 0.82 40.90 22.98
CA ASP A 201 -0.22 39.99 22.50
C ASP A 201 0.15 39.46 21.10
N LEU A 202 -0.11 38.17 20.92
CA LEU A 202 0.11 37.41 19.71
C LEU A 202 -1.21 36.75 19.33
N PHE A 203 -1.63 37.01 18.11
CA PHE A 203 -2.81 36.41 17.52
C PHE A 203 -2.35 35.32 16.57
N VAL A 204 -2.70 34.07 16.85
CA VAL A 204 -2.16 32.91 16.13
C VAL A 204 -3.29 32.10 15.50
N TYR A 205 -3.19 31.83 14.20
CA TYR A 205 -4.00 30.83 13.53
C TYR A 205 -3.19 29.56 13.33
N ALA A 206 -3.53 28.51 14.06
CA ALA A 206 -2.88 27.21 14.00
C ALA A 206 -3.60 26.30 13.00
N LEU A 207 -2.82 25.62 12.16
CA LEU A 207 -3.35 24.60 11.26
C LEU A 207 -3.65 23.34 12.06
N THR A 208 -4.90 22.88 12.03
CA THR A 208 -5.32 21.62 12.68
C THR A 208 -4.88 20.41 11.90
N GLU A 209 -4.87 20.54 10.58
CA GLU A 209 -4.59 19.46 9.65
C GLU A 209 -3.44 19.84 8.71
N GLN A 210 -2.79 18.81 8.15
CA GLN A 210 -1.72 19.03 7.20
C GLN A 210 -2.31 19.46 5.86
N VAL A 211 -2.09 20.72 5.50
CA VAL A 211 -2.49 21.27 4.20
C VAL A 211 -1.48 20.88 3.11
N ASP A 212 -1.96 20.79 1.88
CA ASP A 212 -1.10 20.62 0.71
C ASP A 212 -0.05 21.75 0.59
N ARG A 213 1.08 21.45 -0.05
CA ARG A 213 2.19 22.39 -0.22
C ARG A 213 1.77 23.68 -0.91
N ASP A 214 0.93 23.60 -1.94
CA ASP A 214 0.54 24.77 -2.73
C ASP A 214 -0.42 25.67 -1.95
N GLU A 215 -1.35 25.08 -1.20
CA GLU A 215 -2.24 25.82 -0.30
C GLU A 215 -1.46 26.46 0.86
N PHE A 216 -0.48 25.75 1.44
CA PHE A 216 0.41 26.32 2.45
C PHE A 216 1.16 27.55 1.93
N LEU A 217 1.68 27.49 0.69
CA LEU A 217 2.38 28.61 0.07
C LEU A 217 1.46 29.80 -0.18
N ARG A 218 0.21 29.55 -0.60
CA ARG A 218 -0.83 30.56 -0.74
C ARG A 218 -1.14 31.24 0.60
N LEU A 219 -1.45 30.47 1.65
CA LEU A 219 -1.72 30.99 3.00
C LEU A 219 -0.53 31.79 3.54
N LYS A 220 0.69 31.30 3.35
CA LYS A 220 1.91 32.01 3.74
C LYS A 220 2.08 33.35 3.01
N SER A 221 1.71 33.40 1.73
CA SER A 221 1.71 34.65 0.96
C SER A 221 0.69 35.65 1.51
N ILE A 222 -0.54 35.20 1.76
CA ILE A 222 -1.63 36.04 2.30
C ILE A 222 -1.27 36.54 3.71
N ALA A 223 -0.70 35.69 4.57
CA ALA A 223 -0.23 36.08 5.90
C ALA A 223 0.82 37.18 5.80
N LYS A 224 1.77 37.07 4.87
CA LYS A 224 2.81 38.09 4.66
C LYS A 224 2.21 39.43 4.18
N THR A 225 1.24 39.39 3.27
CA THR A 225 0.49 40.57 2.82
C THR A 225 -0.29 41.22 3.97
N SER A 226 -0.79 40.40 4.89
CA SER A 226 -1.50 40.83 6.11
C SER A 226 -0.56 41.12 7.28
N ASN A 227 0.73 41.34 7.03
CA ASN A 227 1.74 41.70 8.04
C ASN A 227 1.96 40.64 9.15
N GLY A 228 1.70 39.38 8.84
CA GLY A 228 1.96 38.22 9.67
C GLY A 228 3.09 37.33 9.15
N TYR A 229 3.44 36.31 9.93
CA TYR A 229 4.47 35.33 9.57
C TYR A 229 4.13 33.94 10.08
N TYR A 230 4.65 32.90 9.42
CA TYR A 230 4.52 31.54 9.91
C TYR A 230 5.67 31.17 10.86
N SER A 231 5.34 30.61 12.01
CA SER A 231 6.31 30.08 12.99
C SER A 231 6.09 28.58 13.20
N ASN A 232 7.16 27.80 13.02
CA ASN A 232 7.14 26.35 13.28
C ASN A 232 7.63 25.98 14.70
N PHE A 233 7.79 26.97 15.58
CA PHE A 233 8.35 26.73 16.90
C PHE A 233 7.30 26.10 17.84
N ARG A 234 7.65 24.95 18.45
CA ARG A 234 6.77 24.19 19.35
C ARG A 234 7.25 24.16 20.80
N GLY A 235 8.30 24.93 21.13
CA GLY A 235 8.92 24.91 22.46
C GLY A 235 8.23 25.84 23.46
N ARG A 236 8.28 25.50 24.75
CA ARG A 236 7.85 26.36 25.88
C ARG A 236 6.41 26.89 25.77
N GLY A 237 5.46 26.05 25.32
CA GLY A 237 4.04 26.40 25.21
C GLY A 237 3.71 27.30 24.02
N ALA A 238 4.63 27.50 23.07
CA ALA A 238 4.34 28.18 21.82
C ALA A 238 3.53 27.28 20.87
N VAL A 239 2.51 27.86 20.24
CA VAL A 239 1.67 27.18 19.26
C VAL A 239 2.22 27.46 17.85
N PRO A 240 2.56 26.43 17.05
CA PRO A 240 2.99 26.63 15.67
C PRO A 240 1.81 27.10 14.82
N GLY A 241 2.04 28.08 13.93
CA GLY A 241 0.98 28.66 13.12
C GLY A 241 1.33 30.01 12.50
N PHE A 242 0.32 30.68 11.94
CA PHE A 242 0.42 32.04 11.40
C PHE A 242 0.24 33.06 12.53
N HIS A 243 1.27 33.84 12.81
CA HIS A 243 1.35 34.78 13.92
C HIS A 243 1.16 36.21 13.43
N PHE A 244 0.38 36.98 14.18
CA PHE A 244 0.08 38.39 13.94
C PHE A 244 0.26 39.20 15.23
N LEU A 245 0.76 40.43 15.09
CA LEU A 245 1.00 41.35 16.22
C LEU A 245 -0.22 42.20 16.57
N LYS A 246 -1.17 42.32 15.64
CA LYS A 246 -2.42 43.06 15.81
C LYS A 246 -3.59 42.16 15.44
N LYS A 247 -4.70 42.29 16.18
CA LYS A 247 -5.93 41.57 15.89
C LYS A 247 -6.48 41.90 14.50
N GLU A 248 -6.42 43.18 14.12
CA GLU A 248 -6.83 43.67 12.80
C GLU A 248 -6.09 43.01 11.63
N ASP A 249 -4.80 42.71 11.81
CA ASP A 249 -3.97 42.03 10.81
C ASP A 249 -4.39 40.54 10.68
N ALA A 250 -4.70 39.92 11.82
CA ALA A 250 -5.20 38.55 11.90
C ALA A 250 -6.61 38.41 11.26
N ASP A 251 -7.49 39.39 11.48
CA ASP A 251 -8.82 39.45 10.87
C ASP A 251 -8.73 39.65 9.35
N ARG A 252 -7.81 40.52 8.88
CA ARG A 252 -7.52 40.72 7.45
C ARG A 252 -7.01 39.45 6.78
N PHE A 253 -6.18 38.68 7.46
CA PHE A 253 -5.72 37.38 6.98
C PHE A 253 -6.92 36.46 6.74
N ILE A 254 -7.79 36.24 7.74
CA ILE A 254 -8.98 35.40 7.60
C ILE A 254 -9.94 35.91 6.51
N GLN A 255 -10.17 37.21 6.43
CA GLN A 255 -11.01 37.81 5.38
C GLN A 255 -10.45 37.62 3.98
N SER A 256 -9.13 37.54 3.83
CA SER A 256 -8.46 37.37 2.53
C SER A 256 -8.39 35.90 2.07
N ILE A 257 -8.73 34.96 2.96
CA ILE A 257 -8.77 33.53 2.64
C ILE A 257 -10.22 33.07 2.38
N LYS A 258 -11.22 33.80 2.90
CA LYS A 258 -12.62 33.68 2.46
C LYS A 258 -12.76 33.97 0.97
#